data_AF-A0A3D3IAK7-F1
#
_entry.id   AF-A0A3D3IAK7-F1
#
_cell.length_a   1.000
_cell.length_b   1.000
_cell.length_c   1.000
_cell.angle_alpha   90.00
_cell.angle_beta   90.00
_cell.angle_gamma   90.00
#
_symmetry.space_group_name_H-M   'P 1'
#
loop_
_entity.id
_entity.type
_entity.pdbx_description
1 polymer ?
#
loop_
_entity_poly.entity_id
_entity_poly.type
_entity_poly.pdbx_seq_one_letter_code
_entity_poly.pdbx_strand_id
1 'polypeptide(L)'
;MINQRGLKLKEAFFQRQHPDTIARDLLGKVLVTYRNNVLTSGIIVETEAYSFKEKGSHVYNNLYTARTSIMFECGGVAYVYLCYGIHSMFNIVTNTKDKAEAVLVRALQPLDGQTEMRRRANSDSIHRITSGPGKLAKALGIDRTLNGKHLGGDEVWVEDIGTKIA
;
A
#
# COMPACT_ATOMS: atom_id res chain seq x y z
N MET A 1 -4.60 -19.34 15.16
CA MET A 1 -3.56 -18.53 15.80
C MET A 1 -2.36 -18.47 14.88
N ILE A 2 -2.22 -17.41 14.08
CA ILE A 2 -0.94 -17.11 13.42
C ILE A 2 -0.30 -16.07 14.34
N ASN A 3 0.59 -16.54 15.23
CA ASN A 3 1.17 -15.73 16.30
C ASN A 3 2.61 -15.32 15.99
N GLN A 4 2.95 -15.14 14.72
CA GLN A 4 4.23 -14.56 14.32
C GLN A 4 3.95 -13.22 13.64
N ARG A 5 4.20 -12.12 14.36
CA ARG A 5 4.38 -10.81 13.73
C ARG A 5 5.52 -10.95 12.73
N GLY A 6 5.29 -10.53 11.49
CA GLY A 6 6.31 -10.62 10.46
C GLY A 6 7.41 -9.60 10.69
N LEU A 7 8.53 -9.75 9.98
CA LEU A 7 9.58 -8.75 9.99
C LEU A 7 9.18 -7.60 9.07
N LYS A 8 9.19 -6.36 9.58
CA LYS A 8 8.97 -5.16 8.76
C LYS A 8 9.98 -5.15 7.61
N LEU A 9 9.48 -5.00 6.38
CA LEU A 9 10.31 -4.91 5.19
C LEU A 9 11.21 -3.67 5.27
N LYS A 10 12.49 -3.87 4.97
CA LYS A 10 13.49 -2.79 4.96
C LYS A 10 13.36 -1.95 3.70
N GLU A 11 13.80 -0.69 3.76
CA GLU A 11 13.81 0.24 2.62
C GLU A 11 14.45 -0.35 1.36
N ALA A 12 15.52 -1.13 1.52
CA ALA A 12 16.21 -1.81 0.43
C ALA A 12 15.30 -2.73 -0.42
N PHE A 13 14.20 -3.25 0.15
CA PHE A 13 13.20 -4.02 -0.59
C PHE A 13 12.47 -3.15 -1.63
N PHE A 14 12.11 -1.93 -1.25
CA PHE A 14 11.32 -1.00 -2.08
C PHE A 14 12.19 -0.21 -3.07
N GLN A 15 13.48 -0.05 -2.79
CA GLN A 15 14.41 0.73 -3.62
C GLN A 15 15.03 -0.06 -4.78
N ARG A 16 14.47 -1.24 -5.11
CA ARG A 16 14.91 -2.04 -6.27
C ARG A 16 14.42 -1.42 -7.59
N GLN A 17 15.13 -1.72 -8.68
CA GLN A 17 14.97 -1.00 -9.95
C GLN A 17 13.69 -1.31 -10.73
N HIS A 18 12.96 -2.38 -10.38
CA HIS A 18 11.88 -2.96 -11.18
C HIS A 18 10.56 -3.00 -10.39
N PRO A 19 9.62 -2.07 -10.63
CA PRO A 19 8.37 -1.98 -9.86
C PRO A 19 7.46 -3.19 -10.08
N ASP A 20 7.51 -3.85 -11.24
CA ASP A 20 6.80 -5.10 -11.55
C ASP A 20 7.32 -6.27 -10.71
N THR A 21 8.63 -6.33 -10.47
CA THR A 21 9.23 -7.34 -9.59
C THR A 21 8.85 -7.09 -8.13
N ILE A 22 8.89 -5.82 -7.70
CA ILE A 22 8.44 -5.45 -6.35
C ILE A 22 6.95 -5.76 -6.17
N ALA A 23 6.10 -5.46 -7.15
CA ALA A 23 4.67 -5.77 -7.10
C ALA A 23 4.40 -7.27 -6.91
N ARG A 24 5.08 -8.12 -7.68
CA ARG A 24 4.98 -9.58 -7.52
C ARG A 24 5.48 -10.05 -6.14
N ASP A 25 6.60 -9.52 -5.67
CA ASP A 25 7.17 -9.89 -4.38
C ASP A 25 6.37 -9.37 -3.17
N LEU A 26 5.51 -8.37 -3.37
CA LEU A 26 4.57 -7.89 -2.35
C LEU A 26 3.41 -8.86 -2.14
N LEU A 27 3.09 -9.72 -3.10
CA LEU A 27 2.06 -10.73 -2.94
C LEU A 27 2.45 -11.70 -1.80
N GLY A 28 1.53 -11.91 -0.86
CA GLY A 28 1.76 -12.72 0.34
C GLY A 28 2.36 -11.95 1.52
N LYS A 29 2.82 -10.71 1.32
CA LYS A 29 3.24 -9.81 2.41
C LYS A 29 2.04 -9.22 3.10
N VAL A 30 2.21 -8.73 4.33
CA VAL A 30 1.11 -8.16 5.12
C VAL A 30 1.22 -6.64 5.11
N LEU A 31 0.19 -5.95 4.61
CA LEU A 31 0.04 -4.51 4.80
C LEU A 31 -0.59 -4.27 6.18
N VAL A 32 0.06 -3.43 6.98
CA VAL A 32 -0.38 -3.11 8.34
C VAL A 32 -0.59 -1.61 8.48
N THR A 33 -1.63 -1.21 9.19
CA THR A 33 -1.84 0.16 9.66
C THR A 33 -2.11 0.18 11.16
N TYR A 34 -1.59 1.21 11.83
CA TYR A 34 -1.90 1.49 13.22
C TYR A 34 -2.50 2.89 13.33
N ARG A 35 -3.81 2.95 13.60
CA ARG A 35 -4.59 4.19 13.59
C ARG A 35 -5.57 4.21 14.75
N ASN A 36 -5.64 5.33 15.46
CA ASN A 36 -6.54 5.52 16.61
C ASN A 36 -6.41 4.37 17.64
N ASN A 37 -5.16 3.98 17.95
CA ASN A 37 -4.82 2.86 18.83
C ASN A 37 -5.33 1.48 18.38
N VAL A 38 -5.72 1.33 17.12
CA VAL A 38 -6.17 0.06 16.54
C VAL A 38 -5.24 -0.37 15.42
N LEU A 39 -4.72 -1.59 15.53
CA LEU A 39 -3.98 -2.26 14.47
C LEU A 39 -4.95 -2.97 13.53
N THR A 40 -4.83 -2.73 12.24
CA THR A 40 -5.54 -3.45 11.18
C THR A 40 -4.56 -3.94 10.13
N SER A 41 -4.77 -5.15 9.61
CA SER A 41 -3.82 -5.74 8.67
C SER A 41 -4.50 -6.66 7.65
N GLY A 42 -3.79 -6.95 6.57
CA GLY A 42 -4.21 -7.97 5.60
C GLY A 42 -3.08 -8.41 4.67
N ILE A 43 -3.16 -9.66 4.21
CA ILE A 43 -2.25 -10.21 3.21
C ILE A 43 -2.54 -9.54 1.87
N ILE A 44 -1.51 -9.00 1.22
CA ILE A 44 -1.60 -8.44 -0.12
C ILE A 44 -1.82 -9.58 -1.12
N VAL A 45 -2.94 -9.54 -1.83
CA VAL A 45 -3.33 -10.58 -2.82
C VAL A 45 -3.45 -10.03 -4.24
N GLU A 46 -3.43 -8.71 -4.41
CA GLU A 46 -3.49 -8.07 -5.73
C GLU A 46 -2.73 -6.75 -5.69
N THR A 47 -1.88 -6.52 -6.70
CA THR A 47 -1.06 -5.31 -6.86
C THR A 47 -1.00 -4.90 -8.33
N GLU A 48 -0.71 -3.63 -8.59
CA GLU A 48 -0.45 -3.12 -9.95
C GLU A 48 0.77 -2.18 -9.91
N ALA A 49 1.73 -2.41 -10.80
CA ALA A 49 2.92 -1.58 -10.94
C ALA A 49 2.67 -0.43 -11.92
N TYR A 50 3.22 0.74 -11.61
CA TYR A 50 3.14 1.93 -12.46
C TYR A 50 4.52 2.54 -12.66
N SER A 51 4.85 2.87 -13.92
CA SER A 51 6.07 3.54 -14.32
C SER A 51 5.81 4.90 -14.97
N PHE A 52 6.75 5.83 -14.87
CA PHE A 52 6.75 7.10 -15.62
C PHE A 52 6.69 6.92 -17.14
N LYS A 53 6.93 5.70 -17.65
CA LYS A 53 6.86 5.36 -19.07
C LYS A 53 5.44 5.04 -19.56
N GLU A 54 4.49 4.88 -18.65
CA GLU A 54 3.14 4.38 -18.96
C GLU A 54 2.12 5.51 -18.93
N LYS A 55 1.30 5.63 -19.97
CA LYS A 55 0.27 6.69 -20.08
C LYS A 55 -0.76 6.66 -18.95
N GLY A 56 -0.98 5.50 -18.33
CA GLY A 56 -1.88 5.34 -17.19
C GLY A 56 -1.30 5.86 -15.86
N SER A 57 -0.01 6.17 -15.81
CA SER A 57 0.66 6.65 -14.60
C SER A 57 0.46 8.15 -14.39
N HIS A 58 0.27 8.55 -13.13
CA HIS A 58 0.21 9.97 -12.75
C HIS A 58 1.50 10.75 -13.08
N VAL A 59 2.62 10.03 -13.25
CA VAL A 59 3.94 10.58 -13.56
C VAL A 59 4.38 10.23 -14.98
N TYR A 60 3.44 9.93 -15.89
CA TYR A 60 3.75 9.72 -17.30
C TYR A 60 4.61 10.86 -17.85
N ASN A 61 5.70 10.53 -18.57
CA ASN A 61 6.71 11.47 -19.04
C ASN A 61 7.38 12.28 -17.92
N ASN A 62 7.59 11.68 -16.75
CA ASN A 62 8.19 12.33 -15.58
C ASN A 62 7.43 13.60 -15.14
N LEU A 63 6.09 13.57 -15.21
CA LEU A 63 5.27 14.71 -14.82
C LEU A 63 5.40 15.02 -13.32
N TYR A 64 6.16 16.08 -13.01
CA TYR A 64 6.39 16.58 -11.66
C TYR A 64 5.41 17.70 -11.32
N THR A 65 4.62 17.50 -10.27
CA THR A 65 3.64 18.47 -9.74
C THR A 65 3.64 18.40 -8.21
N ALA A 66 3.00 19.37 -7.55
CA ALA A 66 2.81 19.30 -6.09
C ALA A 66 2.09 18.02 -5.62
N ARG A 67 1.25 17.40 -6.47
CA ARG A 67 0.57 16.14 -6.17
C ARG A 67 1.50 14.94 -6.34
N THR A 68 2.28 14.94 -7.41
CA THR A 68 3.11 13.79 -7.81
C THR A 68 4.51 13.82 -7.24
N SER A 69 4.95 14.91 -6.60
CA SER A 69 6.29 15.09 -6.05
C SER A 69 6.72 13.93 -5.14
N ILE A 70 5.80 13.38 -4.34
CA ILE A 70 6.08 12.24 -3.46
C ILE A 70 6.52 10.99 -4.22
N MET A 71 6.05 10.79 -5.46
CA MET A 71 6.50 9.66 -6.28
C MET A 71 7.97 9.78 -6.70
N PHE A 72 8.60 10.95 -6.58
CA PHE A 72 10.01 11.17 -6.88
C PHE A 72 10.93 10.96 -5.66
N GLU A 73 10.38 10.62 -4.49
CA GLU A 73 11.17 10.24 -3.32
C GLU A 73 11.80 8.84 -3.47
N CYS A 74 12.71 8.47 -2.56
CA CYS A 74 13.21 7.10 -2.49
C CYS A 74 12.08 6.10 -2.19
N GLY A 75 12.21 4.88 -2.72
CA GLY A 75 11.28 3.79 -2.44
C GLY A 75 11.13 3.50 -0.94
N GLY A 76 9.92 3.11 -0.55
CA GLY A 76 9.53 2.91 0.85
C GLY A 76 8.74 4.08 1.46
N VAL A 77 8.12 4.90 0.61
CA VAL A 77 7.22 6.00 1.01
C VAL A 77 5.80 5.70 0.52
N ALA A 78 4.81 5.99 1.35
CA ALA A 78 3.40 5.87 0.99
C ALA A 78 2.98 7.03 0.08
N TYR A 79 2.38 6.72 -1.07
CA TYR A 79 1.73 7.69 -1.94
C TYR A 79 0.22 7.46 -1.94
N VAL A 80 -0.51 8.43 -1.36
CA VAL A 80 -1.96 8.35 -1.16
C VAL A 80 -2.65 9.52 -1.83
N TYR A 81 -3.57 9.22 -2.76
CA TYR A 81 -4.37 10.22 -3.46
C TYR A 81 -5.86 9.85 -3.44
N LEU A 82 -6.73 10.81 -3.71
CA LEU A 82 -8.18 10.57 -3.85
C LEU A 82 -8.54 10.31 -5.32
N CYS A 83 -9.13 9.15 -5.58
CA CYS A 83 -9.80 8.82 -6.83
C CYS A 83 -11.26 9.29 -6.78
N TYR A 84 -11.70 9.99 -7.83
CA TYR A 84 -13.03 10.62 -7.93
C TYR A 84 -13.41 11.50 -6.72
N GLY A 85 -12.41 12.05 -6.02
CA GLY A 85 -12.61 12.89 -4.83
C GLY A 85 -13.04 12.17 -3.56
N ILE A 86 -13.30 10.85 -3.61
CA ILE A 86 -13.96 10.13 -2.50
C ILE A 86 -13.19 8.90 -2.00
N HIS A 87 -12.34 8.28 -2.83
CA HIS A 87 -11.68 7.03 -2.49
C HIS A 87 -10.17 7.19 -2.40
N SER A 88 -9.59 6.97 -1.21
CA SER A 88 -8.13 6.92 -1.04
C SER A 88 -7.54 5.73 -1.79
N MET A 89 -6.54 5.96 -2.62
CA MET A 89 -5.74 4.93 -3.29
C MET A 89 -4.37 4.85 -2.63
N PHE A 90 -3.99 3.68 -2.13
CA PHE A 90 -2.71 3.48 -1.46
C PHE A 90 -1.67 2.89 -2.41
N ASN A 91 -0.58 3.61 -2.59
CA ASN A 91 0.56 3.18 -3.39
C ASN A 91 1.82 3.19 -2.54
N ILE A 92 2.77 2.35 -2.91
CA ILE A 92 4.11 2.32 -2.33
C ILE A 92 5.07 2.84 -3.40
N VAL A 93 5.77 3.94 -3.12
CA VAL A 93 6.84 4.47 -3.97
C VAL A 93 7.96 3.44 -4.02
N THR A 94 8.52 3.24 -5.20
CA THR A 94 9.60 2.28 -5.48
C THR A 94 10.77 2.97 -6.16
N ASN A 95 11.85 2.22 -6.38
CA ASN A 95 13.07 2.70 -7.02
C ASN A 95 13.87 3.70 -6.18
N THR A 96 14.96 4.21 -6.75
CA THR A 96 15.74 5.30 -6.16
C THR A 96 15.08 6.65 -6.40
N LYS A 97 15.52 7.66 -5.64
CA LYS A 97 15.10 9.05 -5.82
C LYS A 97 15.10 9.48 -7.31
N ASP A 98 14.14 10.33 -7.65
CA ASP A 98 13.91 10.92 -8.97
C ASP A 98 13.46 9.95 -10.07
N LYS A 99 13.37 8.64 -9.78
CA LYS A 99 12.80 7.64 -10.70
C LYS A 99 11.38 7.29 -10.28
N ALA A 100 10.43 8.09 -10.76
CA ALA A 100 9.04 8.05 -10.29
C ALA A 100 8.28 6.80 -10.73
N GLU A 101 8.21 5.81 -9.84
CA GLU A 101 7.53 4.54 -10.04
C GLU A 101 6.90 4.08 -8.73
N ALA A 102 5.76 3.38 -8.80
CA ALA A 102 5.06 2.94 -7.60
C ALA A 102 4.27 1.64 -7.83
N VAL A 103 3.86 1.02 -6.73
CA VAL A 103 2.96 -0.13 -6.73
C VAL A 103 1.67 0.24 -6.00
N LEU A 104 0.55 0.14 -6.69
CA LEU A 104 -0.79 0.21 -6.10
C LEU A 104 -1.12 -1.12 -5.42
N VAL A 105 -1.57 -1.06 -4.17
CA VAL A 105 -2.16 -2.22 -3.50
C VAL A 105 -3.64 -2.25 -3.83
N ARG A 106 -4.09 -3.34 -4.46
CA ARG A 106 -5.46 -3.44 -5.03
C ARG A 106 -6.41 -4.26 -4.20
N ALA A 107 -5.94 -5.32 -3.55
CA ALA A 107 -6.77 -6.12 -2.66
C ALA A 107 -5.98 -6.79 -1.54
N LEU A 108 -6.68 -7.04 -0.44
CA LEU A 108 -6.14 -7.77 0.72
C LEU A 108 -7.05 -8.93 1.14
N GLN A 109 -6.46 -9.98 1.69
CA GLN A 109 -7.14 -10.91 2.59
C GLN A 109 -7.01 -10.38 4.03
N PRO A 110 -8.12 -9.95 4.69
CA PRO A 110 -8.05 -9.39 6.04
C PRO A 110 -7.46 -10.36 7.07
N LEU A 111 -6.62 -9.85 7.97
CA LEU A 111 -6.00 -10.61 9.06
C LEU A 111 -6.43 -10.05 10.43
N ASP A 112 -5.83 -8.94 10.86
CA ASP A 112 -6.05 -8.35 12.19
C ASP A 112 -7.03 -7.17 12.16
N GLY A 113 -7.70 -6.93 13.28
CA GLY A 113 -8.58 -5.77 13.47
C GLY A 113 -9.85 -5.80 12.62
N GLN A 114 -10.31 -6.98 12.18
CA GLN A 114 -11.46 -7.14 11.28
C GLN A 114 -12.75 -6.47 11.78
N THR A 115 -12.99 -6.43 13.09
CA THR A 115 -14.14 -5.71 13.68
C THR A 115 -14.10 -4.22 13.34
N GLU A 116 -12.94 -3.59 13.52
CA GLU A 116 -12.74 -2.18 13.18
C GLU A 116 -12.78 -1.96 11.66
N MET A 117 -12.21 -2.89 10.88
CA MET A 117 -12.26 -2.84 9.42
C MET A 117 -13.71 -2.87 8.90
N ARG A 118 -14.57 -3.75 9.45
CA ARG A 118 -16.01 -3.81 9.13
C ARG A 118 -16.72 -2.52 9.50
N ARG A 119 -16.43 -1.97 10.70
CA ARG A 119 -16.97 -0.70 11.17
C ARG A 119 -16.64 0.45 10.22
N ARG A 120 -15.36 0.59 9.83
CA ARG A 120 -14.92 1.62 8.86
C ARG A 120 -15.54 1.39 7.49
N ALA A 121 -15.59 0.15 7.02
CA ALA A 121 -16.17 -0.20 5.73
C ALA A 121 -17.69 0.07 5.67
N ASN A 122 -18.37 0.03 6.82
CA ASN A 122 -19.83 -0.03 6.95
C ASN A 122 -20.39 -1.26 6.23
N SER A 123 -19.80 -2.43 6.50
CA SER A 123 -20.22 -3.70 5.90
C SER A 123 -19.78 -4.89 6.74
N ASP A 124 -20.68 -5.86 6.92
CA ASP A 124 -20.37 -7.11 7.65
C ASP A 124 -19.68 -8.17 6.77
N SER A 125 -19.69 -7.96 5.45
CA SER A 125 -19.15 -8.91 4.48
C SER A 125 -17.63 -8.80 4.38
N ILE A 126 -16.92 -9.52 5.25
CA ILE A 126 -15.46 -9.48 5.36
C ILE A 126 -14.73 -9.74 4.03
N HIS A 127 -15.27 -10.63 3.20
CA HIS A 127 -14.69 -10.94 1.89
C HIS A 127 -14.72 -9.78 0.90
N ARG A 128 -15.57 -8.76 1.13
CA ARG A 128 -15.76 -7.64 0.21
C ARG A 128 -15.12 -6.34 0.71
N ILE A 129 -14.76 -6.23 1.99
CA ILE A 129 -14.28 -4.95 2.55
C ILE A 129 -12.87 -4.56 2.10
N THR A 130 -12.09 -5.49 1.54
CA THR A 130 -10.73 -5.27 1.03
C THR A 130 -10.55 -5.74 -0.42
N SER A 131 -11.63 -6.02 -1.15
CA SER A 131 -11.58 -6.56 -2.53
C SER A 131 -11.44 -5.47 -3.60
N GLY A 132 -10.70 -4.40 -3.30
CA GLY A 132 -10.53 -3.25 -4.19
C GLY A 132 -9.80 -2.09 -3.49
N PRO A 133 -9.09 -1.23 -4.24
CA PRO A 133 -8.13 -0.29 -3.66
C PRO A 133 -8.78 0.76 -2.76
N GLY A 134 -9.94 1.31 -3.14
CA GLY A 134 -10.69 2.23 -2.28
C GLY A 134 -11.32 1.56 -1.06
N LYS A 135 -11.71 0.28 -1.20
CA LYS A 135 -12.33 -0.50 -0.12
C LYS A 135 -11.30 -0.86 0.95
N LEU A 136 -10.15 -1.41 0.54
CA LEU A 136 -9.07 -1.74 1.48
C LEU A 136 -8.52 -0.50 2.17
N ALA A 137 -8.40 0.64 1.47
CA ALA A 137 -7.94 1.87 2.09
C ALA A 137 -8.91 2.31 3.20
N LYS A 138 -10.22 2.29 2.92
CA LYS A 138 -11.25 2.59 3.94
C LYS A 138 -11.19 1.63 5.12
N ALA A 139 -11.11 0.32 4.85
CA ALA A 139 -11.04 -0.72 5.88
C ALA A 139 -9.81 -0.56 6.79
N LEU A 140 -8.64 -0.26 6.22
CA LEU A 140 -7.39 -0.02 6.96
C LEU A 140 -7.27 1.39 7.57
N GLY A 141 -8.25 2.28 7.36
CA GLY A 141 -8.17 3.65 7.85
C GLY A 141 -7.08 4.49 7.15
N ILE A 142 -6.78 4.17 5.89
CA ILE A 142 -5.84 4.90 5.04
C ILE A 142 -6.55 6.12 4.45
N ASP A 143 -5.99 7.29 4.74
CA ASP A 143 -6.41 8.58 4.23
C ASP A 143 -5.21 9.42 3.79
N ARG A 144 -5.46 10.65 3.33
CA ARG A 144 -4.41 11.57 2.86
C ARG A 144 -3.37 11.95 3.92
N THR A 145 -3.65 11.76 5.21
CA THR A 145 -2.66 12.03 6.28
C THR A 145 -1.50 11.03 6.27
N LEU A 146 -1.65 9.89 5.58
CA LEU A 146 -0.58 8.93 5.35
C LEU A 146 0.24 9.20 4.08
N ASN A 147 -0.15 10.18 3.26
CA ASN A 147 0.61 10.55 2.07
C ASN A 147 1.99 11.12 2.48
N GLY A 148 3.06 10.54 1.94
CA GLY A 148 4.44 10.91 2.28
C GLY A 148 5.00 10.23 3.54
N LYS A 149 4.25 9.33 4.19
CA LYS A 149 4.78 8.60 5.36
C LYS A 149 5.74 7.50 4.95
N HIS A 150 6.83 7.35 5.71
CA HIS A 150 7.79 6.27 5.53
C HIS A 150 7.23 4.93 6.01
N LEU A 151 7.39 3.88 5.20
CA LEU A 151 7.00 2.51 5.55
C LEU A 151 7.90 1.90 6.65
N GLY A 152 9.03 2.53 6.97
CA GLY A 152 9.85 2.19 8.14
C GLY A 152 9.24 2.63 9.48
N GLY A 153 8.31 3.60 9.46
CA GLY A 153 7.65 4.14 10.64
C GLY A 153 6.49 3.27 11.14
N ASP A 154 5.73 3.78 12.12
CA ASP A 154 4.77 2.97 12.89
C ASP A 154 3.29 3.25 12.57
N GLU A 155 3.01 4.03 11.53
CA GLU A 155 1.63 4.33 11.10
C GLU A 155 1.13 3.38 10.01
N VAL A 156 2.00 3.06 9.05
CA VAL A 156 1.74 2.15 7.93
C VAL A 156 3.04 1.48 7.51
N TRP A 157 3.04 0.16 7.38
CA TRP A 157 4.21 -0.61 6.98
C TRP A 157 3.82 -1.93 6.32
N VAL A 158 4.81 -2.64 5.78
CA VAL A 158 4.62 -3.98 5.21
C VAL A 158 5.51 -4.98 5.95
N GLU A 159 4.97 -6.14 6.30
CA GLU A 159 5.69 -7.23 6.96
C GLU A 159 5.88 -8.44 6.04
N ASP A 160 7.02 -9.10 6.18
CA ASP A 160 7.24 -10.44 5.67
C ASP A 160 6.94 -11.48 6.75
N ILE A 161 5.92 -12.30 6.50
CA ILE A 161 5.48 -13.40 7.37
C ILE A 161 5.91 -14.78 6.83
N GLY A 162 6.76 -14.83 5.80
CA GLY A 162 7.20 -16.08 5.17
C GLY A 162 6.18 -16.75 4.25
N THR A 163 5.00 -16.15 4.07
CA THR A 163 3.98 -16.62 3.13
C THR A 163 4.44 -16.42 1.68
N LYS A 164 4.25 -17.45 0.87
CA LYS A 164 4.35 -17.37 -0.60
C LYS A 164 2.97 -17.60 -1.18
N ILE A 165 2.50 -16.68 -2.02
CA ILE A 165 1.33 -16.92 -2.86
C ILE A 165 1.86 -17.56 -4.14
N ALA A 166 1.34 -18.76 -4.46
CA ALA A 166 1.70 -19.54 -5.63
C ALA A 166 1.08 -18.98 -6.92
#